data_AF-A0A0S1XFI7-F1
#
_entry.id   AF-A0A0S1XFI7-F1
#
_cell.length_a   1.000
_cell.length_b   1.000
_cell.length_c   1.000
_cell.angle_alpha   90.00
_cell.angle_beta   90.00
_cell.angle_gamma   90.00
#
_symmetry.space_group_name_H-M   'P 1'
#
loop_
_entity.id
_entity.type
_entity.pdbx_description
1 polymer ?
#
loop_
_entity_poly.entity_id
_entity_poly.type
_entity_poly.pdbx_seq_one_letter_code
_entity_poly.pdbx_strand_id
1 'polypeptide(L)' 'MRSKNVVITAKVIGDGKITIPKADREYLNIKIGDMIRVQILEVIKSDKKMKDD' A
#
# COMPACT_ATOMS: atom_id res chain seq x y z
N MET A 1 -10.33 10.44 -20.14
CA MET A 1 -9.98 10.88 -18.77
C MET A 1 -8.70 10.15 -18.37
N ARG A 2 -7.57 10.84 -18.10
CA ARG A 2 -6.34 10.16 -17.66
C ARG A 2 -6.52 9.78 -16.18
N SER A 3 -6.46 8.49 -15.87
CA SER A 3 -6.44 8.01 -14.48
C SER A 3 -5.16 8.49 -13.80
N LYS A 4 -5.28 9.17 -12.66
CA LYS A 4 -4.12 9.53 -11.82
C LYS A 4 -3.68 8.28 -11.06
N ASN A 5 -2.41 7.91 -11.17
CA ASN A 5 -1.81 6.79 -10.45
C ASN A 5 -0.69 7.31 -9.55
N VAL A 6 -0.48 6.66 -8.40
CA VAL A 6 0.63 6.92 -7.48
C VAL A 6 1.30 5.59 -7.16
N VAL A 7 2.63 5.61 -7.06
CA VAL A 7 3.43 4.46 -6.60
C VAL A 7 3.88 4.76 -5.17
N ILE A 8 3.55 3.87 -4.24
CA ILE A 8 3.95 3.97 -2.83
C ILE A 8 4.67 2.69 -2.40
N THR A 9 5.67 2.86 -1.54
CA THR A 9 6.26 1.75 -0.77
C THR A 9 5.62 1.73 0.59
N ALA A 10 4.94 0.63 0.94
CA ALA A 10 4.25 0.48 2.21
C ALA A 10 4.63 -0.84 2.87
N LYS A 11 4.75 -0.82 4.20
CA LYS A 11 4.88 -2.04 5.00
C LYS A 11 3.51 -2.68 5.14
N VAL A 12 3.43 -3.98 4.87
CA VAL A 12 2.25 -4.78 5.21
C VAL A 12 2.20 -4.93 6.73
N ILE A 13 1.12 -4.46 7.34
CA ILE A 13 0.84 -4.61 8.78
C ILE A 13 -0.08 -5.84 9.00
N GLY A 14 -0.57 -6.03 10.23
CA GLY A 14 -1.44 -7.15 10.58
C GLY A 14 -2.63 -7.32 9.62
N ASP A 15 -3.03 -8.57 9.41
CA ASP A 15 -4.13 -8.98 8.51
C ASP A 15 -3.93 -8.57 7.04
N GLY A 16 -2.69 -8.38 6.58
CA GLY A 16 -2.42 -8.04 5.18
C GLY A 16 -2.79 -6.60 4.80
N LYS A 17 -2.96 -5.70 5.78
CA LYS A 17 -3.36 -4.31 5.53
C LYS A 17 -2.17 -3.44 5.14
N ILE A 18 -2.43 -2.42 4.32
CA ILE A 18 -1.50 -1.32 4.03
C ILE A 18 -2.21 0.01 4.30
N THR A 19 -1.44 1.03 4.68
CA THR A 19 -1.96 2.38 4.91
C THR A 19 -1.58 3.27 3.74
N ILE A 20 -2.57 3.89 3.08
CA ILE A 20 -2.32 4.95 2.10
C ILE A 20 -2.03 6.26 2.86
N PRO A 21 -0.86 6.89 2.67
CA PRO A 21 -0.53 8.14 3.33
C PRO A 21 -1.56 9.24 3.08
N LYS A 22 -1.75 10.14 4.05
CA LYS A 22 -2.74 11.23 3.97
C LYS A 22 -2.56 12.09 2.71
N ALA A 23 -1.32 12.44 2.38
CA ALA A 23 -0.99 13.26 1.22
C ALA A 23 -1.45 12.61 -0.10
N ASP A 24 -1.24 11.29 -0.25
CA ASP A 24 -1.65 10.57 -1.46
C ASP A 24 -3.18 10.43 -1.54
N ARG A 25 -3.85 10.22 -0.39
CA ARG A 25 -5.33 10.21 -0.33
C ARG A 25 -5.92 11.55 -0.74
N GLU A 26 -5.34 12.66 -0.30
CA GLU A 26 -5.79 14.01 -0.67
C GLU A 26 -5.51 14.31 -2.15
N TYR A 27 -4.32 13.95 -2.65
CA TYR A 27 -3.94 14.14 -4.05
C TYR A 27 -4.85 13.35 -5.01
N LEU A 28 -5.21 12.13 -4.65
CA LEU A 28 -6.11 11.26 -5.41
C LEU A 28 -7.59 11.48 -5.08
N ASN A 29 -7.92 12.31 -4.09
CA ASN A 29 -9.27 12.56 -3.59
C ASN A 29 -10.02 11.27 -3.20
N ILE A 30 -9.35 10.37 -2.49
CA ILE A 30 -9.90 9.10 -2.00
C ILE A 30 -10.77 9.37 -0.75
N LYS A 31 -12.00 8.86 -0.76
CA LYS A 31 -12.98 8.98 0.33
C LYS A 31 -13.36 7.61 0.89
N ILE A 32 -13.96 7.62 2.09
CA ILE A 32 -14.50 6.41 2.71
C ILE A 32 -15.65 5.89 1.83
N GLY A 33 -15.58 4.60 1.48
CA GLY A 33 -16.54 3.93 0.59
C GLY A 33 -16.10 3.83 -0.87
N ASP A 34 -15.02 4.52 -1.27
CA ASP A 34 -14.51 4.43 -2.64
C ASP A 34 -13.90 3.05 -2.92
N MET A 35 -14.16 2.54 -4.12
CA MET A 35 -13.48 1.36 -4.64
C MET A 35 -12.20 1.77 -5.35
N ILE A 36 -11.07 1.20 -4.94
CA ILE A 36 -9.76 1.47 -5.53
C ILE A 36 -9.17 0.20 -6.15
N ARG A 37 -8.42 0.37 -7.25
CA ARG A 37 -7.62 -0.71 -7.85
C ARG A 37 -6.17 -0.55 -7.41
N VAL A 38 -5.59 -1.62 -6.88
CA VAL A 38 -4.19 -1.66 -6.43
C VAL A 38 -3.42 -2.69 -7.25
N GLN A 39 -2.12 -2.44 -7.46
CA GLN A 39 -1.19 -3.37 -8.09
C GLN A 39 0.04 -3.52 -7.19
N ILE A 40 0.38 -4.76 -6.85
CA ILE A 40 1.63 -5.07 -6.14
C ILE A 40 2.73 -5.18 -7.20
N LEU A 41 3.74 -4.31 -7.12
CA LEU A 41 4.85 -4.28 -8.06
C LEU A 41 6.05 -5.10 -7.57
N GLU A 42 6.34 -5.06 -6.28
CA GLU A 42 7.51 -5.71 -5.66
C GLU A 42 7.21 -6.12 -4.22
N VAL A 43 7.83 -7.22 -3.77
CA VAL A 43 7.79 -7.67 -2.37
C VAL A 43 9.21 -7.74 -1.82
N ILE A 44 9.59 -6.75 -1.02
CA ILE A 44 10.91 -6.68 -0.38
C ILE A 44 10.85 -7.42 0.96
N LYS A 45 11.43 -8.62 1.00
CA LYS A 45 11.59 -9.38 2.25
C LYS A 45 12.80 -8.85 3.00
N SER A 46 12.63 -8.59 4.29
CA SER A 46 13.80 -8.37 5.16
C SER A 46 14.34 -9.75 5.52
N ASP A 47 15.64 -9.97 5.32
CA ASP A 47 16.34 -11.19 5.74
C ASP A 47 16.44 -11.27 7.28
N LYS A 48 15.31 -11.28 7.97
CA LYS A 48 15.25 -11.80 9.32
C LYS A 48 15.07 -13.30 9.18
N LYS A 49 16.17 -14.04 9.26
CA LYS A 49 16.14 -15.45 9.68
C LYS A 49 15.25 -15.51 10.92
N MET A 50 14.03 -16.03 10.77
CA MET A 50 13.26 -16.51 11.89
C MET A 50 14.14 -17.61 12.49
N LYS A 51 14.68 -17.36 13.69
CA LYS A 51 15.15 -18.47 14.52
C LYS A 51 13.88 -19.18 14.95
N ASP A 52 13.60 -20.30 14.29
CA ASP A 52 12.77 -21.33 14.88
C ASP A 52 13.63 -21.91 16.03
N ASP A 53 13.18 -21.67 17.28
CA ASP A 53 13.38 -22.44 18.53
C ASP A 53 13.15 -21.54 19.76
#